data_AF-A0A1I5I618-F1
#
_entry.id   AF-A0A1I5I618-F1
#
_cell.length_a   1.000
_cell.length_b   1.000
_cell.length_c   1.000
_cell.angle_alpha   90.00
_cell.angle_beta   90.00
_cell.angle_gamma   90.00
#
_symmetry.space_group_name_H-M   'P 1'
#
loop_
_entity.id
_entity.type
_entity.pdbx_description
1 polymer ?
#
loop_
_entity_poly.entity_id
_entity_poly.type
_entity_poly.pdbx_seq_one_letter_code
_entity_poly.pdbx_strand_id
1 'polypeptide(L)'
;MRPLTVTTFLTLDGVAQAPGGPEEDTSGGFPYGGWLVPFADEAFGQQMDAWFRGAEDFLLGRTTYEIFAAHWPHVDPTGDPVAQRCRRRPSTWPRGR
;
A
#
# COMPACT_ATOMS: atom_id res chain seq x y z
N MET A 1 13.08 -10.02 -19.27
CA MET A 1 13.02 -8.73 -18.54
C MET A 1 11.83 -8.78 -17.61
N ARG A 2 11.97 -8.34 -16.35
CA ARG A 2 10.82 -8.25 -15.41
C ARG A 2 10.12 -6.89 -15.64
N PRO A 3 8.78 -6.85 -15.77
CA PRO A 3 8.07 -5.59 -15.96
C PRO A 3 8.12 -4.75 -14.68
N LEU A 4 8.18 -3.43 -14.84
CA LEU A 4 7.97 -2.48 -13.75
C LEU A 4 6.51 -2.01 -13.79
N THR A 5 5.75 -2.34 -12.75
CA THR A 5 4.34 -1.98 -12.64
C THR A 5 4.15 -0.96 -11.52
N VAL A 6 3.37 0.09 -11.80
CA VAL A 6 2.95 1.08 -10.81
C VAL A 6 1.49 0.86 -10.51
N THR A 7 1.17 0.67 -9.24
CA THR A 7 -0.20 0.59 -8.72
C THR A 7 -0.38 1.70 -7.70
N THR A 8 -1.43 2.51 -7.85
CA THR A 8 -1.69 3.63 -6.95
C THR A 8 -3.20 3.82 -6.78
N PHE A 9 -3.59 4.32 -5.60
CA PHE A 9 -4.90 4.90 -5.38
C PHE A 9 -4.78 6.41 -5.57
N LEU A 10 -5.75 6.99 -6.28
CA LEU A 10 -5.76 8.40 -6.59
C LEU A 10 -7.21 8.89 -6.64
N THR A 11 -7.51 9.98 -5.93
CA THR A 11 -8.78 10.68 -6.10
C THR A 11 -8.83 11.41 -7.45
N LEU A 12 -10.02 11.86 -7.85
CA LEU A 12 -10.20 12.58 -9.12
C LEU A 12 -9.38 13.88 -9.21
N ASP A 13 -9.19 14.55 -8.08
CA ASP A 13 -8.39 15.77 -7.93
C ASP A 13 -6.90 15.52 -7.63
N GLY A 14 -6.47 14.25 -7.65
CA GLY A 14 -5.05 13.90 -7.62
C GLY A 14 -4.44 13.62 -6.23
N VAL A 15 -5.26 13.32 -5.23
CA VAL A 15 -4.80 12.98 -3.87
C VAL A 15 -4.52 11.48 -3.75
N ALA A 16 -3.32 11.14 -3.26
CA ALA A 16 -2.91 9.76 -2.96
C ALA A 16 -2.62 9.52 -1.47
N GLN A 17 -2.72 10.56 -0.63
CA GLN A 17 -2.40 10.50 0.79
C GLN A 17 -3.50 9.77 1.58
N ALA A 18 -3.08 8.96 2.56
CA ALA A 18 -3.93 8.27 3.53
C ALA A 18 -5.19 7.56 2.96
N PRO A 19 -5.07 6.71 1.91
CA PRO A 19 -6.24 6.04 1.35
C PRO A 19 -6.90 5.03 2.30
N GLY A 20 -6.12 4.29 3.09
CA GLY A 20 -6.60 3.16 3.88
C GLY A 20 -7.08 3.52 5.28
N GLY A 21 -6.34 4.33 6.04
CA GLY A 21 -6.65 4.63 7.44
C GLY A 21 -6.90 6.11 7.73
N PRO A 22 -7.86 6.47 8.63
CA PRO A 22 -8.04 7.85 9.09
C PRO A 22 -6.76 8.49 9.65
N GLU A 23 -5.90 7.69 10.28
CA GLU A 23 -4.64 8.11 10.89
C GLU A 23 -3.40 7.61 10.12
N GLU A 24 -3.57 7.08 8.90
CA GLU A 24 -2.48 6.49 8.11
C GLU A 24 -1.36 7.50 7.79
N ASP A 25 -1.75 8.70 7.37
CA ASP A 25 -0.84 9.83 7.11
C ASP A 25 -1.58 11.15 7.30
N THR A 26 -1.42 11.75 8.48
CA THR A 26 -2.01 13.05 8.85
C THR A 26 -1.10 14.24 8.56
N SER A 27 0.00 14.02 7.81
CA SER A 27 0.96 15.08 7.50
C SER A 27 0.29 16.26 6.79
N GLY A 28 0.77 17.47 7.08
CA GLY A 28 0.17 18.70 6.57
C GLY A 28 -1.23 19.02 7.11
N GLY A 29 -1.72 18.29 8.12
CA GLY A 29 -3.06 18.46 8.66
C GLY A 29 -4.15 17.89 7.74
N PHE A 30 -3.82 16.87 6.93
CA PHE A 30 -4.75 16.26 6.00
C PHE A 30 -5.93 15.59 6.75
N PRO A 31 -7.19 16.04 6.53
CA PRO A 31 -8.31 15.61 7.36
C PRO A 31 -9.12 14.45 6.76
N TYR A 32 -8.76 13.94 5.58
CA TYR A 32 -9.57 12.99 4.80
C TYR A 32 -8.96 11.58 4.75
N GLY A 33 -8.24 11.16 5.78
CA GLY A 33 -7.69 9.80 5.84
C GLY A 33 -8.78 8.72 5.76
N GLY A 34 -8.44 7.58 5.18
CA GLY A 34 -9.34 6.43 5.02
C GLY A 34 -10.37 6.60 3.90
N TRP A 35 -10.19 7.56 3.01
CA TRP A 35 -11.16 7.89 1.95
C TRP A 35 -11.46 6.74 0.99
N LEU A 36 -10.57 5.75 0.86
CA LEU A 36 -10.77 4.60 -0.02
C LEU A 36 -11.73 3.56 0.59
N VAL A 37 -11.72 3.42 1.92
CA VAL A 37 -12.42 2.33 2.63
C VAL A 37 -13.92 2.26 2.34
N PRO A 38 -14.67 3.39 2.28
CA PRO A 38 -16.09 3.35 1.95
C PRO A 38 -16.41 2.81 0.54
N PHE A 39 -15.42 2.76 -0.35
CA PHE A 39 -15.56 2.28 -1.73
C PHE A 39 -14.96 0.88 -1.94
N ALA A 40 -14.38 0.28 -0.91
CA ALA A 40 -13.83 -1.07 -1.00
C ALA A 40 -14.96 -2.10 -1.02
N ASP A 41 -14.99 -2.92 -2.08
CA ASP A 41 -15.93 -4.02 -2.26
C ASP A 41 -15.19 -5.33 -2.59
N GLU A 42 -15.95 -6.37 -2.92
CA GLU A 42 -15.39 -7.68 -3.27
C GLU A 42 -14.49 -7.60 -4.52
N ALA A 43 -14.91 -6.84 -5.54
CA ALA A 43 -14.15 -6.71 -6.78
C ALA A 43 -12.82 -5.98 -6.53
N PHE A 44 -12.83 -4.95 -5.70
CA PHE A 44 -11.64 -4.27 -5.22
C PHE A 44 -10.69 -5.24 -4.51
N GLY A 45 -11.21 -6.08 -3.60
CA GLY A 45 -10.43 -7.11 -2.91
C GLY A 45 -9.78 -8.11 -3.87
N GLN A 46 -10.54 -8.61 -4.85
CA GLN A 46 -10.02 -9.51 -5.89
C GLN A 46 -8.91 -8.86 -6.73
N GLN A 47 -9.06 -7.58 -7.06
CA GLN A 47 -8.05 -6.84 -7.82
C GLN A 47 -6.77 -6.60 -7.01
N MET A 48 -6.90 -6.27 -5.71
CA MET A 48 -5.78 -6.19 -4.77
C MET A 48 -5.03 -7.52 -4.69
N ASP A 49 -5.76 -8.62 -4.48
CA ASP A 49 -5.19 -9.97 -4.47
C ASP A 49 -4.40 -10.26 -5.76
N ALA A 50 -4.95 -9.91 -6.92
CA ALA A 50 -4.29 -10.12 -8.21
C ALA A 50 -2.98 -9.32 -8.32
N TRP A 51 -2.96 -8.06 -7.88
CA TRP A 51 -1.74 -7.24 -7.86
C TRP A 51 -0.66 -7.82 -6.95
N PHE A 52 -1.02 -8.20 -5.72
CA PHE A 52 -0.06 -8.68 -4.74
C PHE A 52 0.45 -10.09 -5.06
N ARG A 53 -0.37 -10.97 -5.65
CA ARG A 53 0.10 -12.29 -6.13
C ARG A 53 1.12 -12.18 -7.26
N GLY A 54 0.97 -11.18 -8.14
CA GLY A 54 1.91 -10.92 -9.22
C GLY A 54 3.19 -10.17 -8.80
N ALA A 55 3.20 -9.56 -7.60
CA ALA A 55 4.33 -8.79 -7.12
C ALA A 55 5.43 -9.71 -6.58
N GLU A 56 6.64 -9.60 -7.13
CA GLU A 56 7.81 -10.35 -6.67
C GLU A 56 8.76 -9.54 -5.79
N ASP A 57 8.76 -8.21 -5.92
CA ASP A 57 9.52 -7.23 -5.13
C ASP A 57 8.72 -5.92 -5.02
N PHE A 58 8.94 -5.15 -3.96
CA PHE A 58 8.34 -3.81 -3.81
C PHE A 58 9.41 -2.73 -3.78
N LEU A 59 9.13 -1.66 -4.53
CA LEU A 59 9.84 -0.41 -4.43
C LEU A 59 8.88 0.63 -3.83
N LEU A 60 9.17 1.07 -2.61
CA LEU A 60 8.33 2.01 -1.87
C LEU A 60 9.10 3.29 -1.56
N GLY A 61 8.40 4.42 -1.58
CA GLY A 61 8.86 5.66 -0.96
C GLY A 61 8.99 5.50 0.55
N ARG A 62 9.71 6.42 1.22
CA ARG A 62 9.98 6.31 2.67
C ARG A 62 8.72 6.25 3.51
N THR A 63 7.78 7.19 3.34
CA THR A 63 6.56 7.27 4.14
C THR A 63 5.72 6.01 4.01
N THR A 64 5.47 5.56 2.77
CA THR A 64 4.74 4.31 2.51
C THR A 64 5.46 3.10 3.09
N TYR A 65 6.79 3.05 3.01
CA TYR A 65 7.57 1.98 3.63
C TYR A 65 7.39 1.95 5.15
N GLU A 66 7.47 3.10 5.83
CA GLU A 66 7.31 3.19 7.28
C GLU A 66 5.91 2.74 7.72
N ILE A 67 4.86 3.17 7.01
CA ILE A 67 3.47 2.73 7.22
C ILE A 67 3.37 1.21 7.06
N PHE A 68 3.89 0.67 5.95
CA PHE A 68 3.81 -0.77 5.66
C PHE A 68 4.57 -1.61 6.68
N ALA A 69 5.78 -1.17 7.05
CA ALA A 69 6.63 -1.85 8.02
C ALA A 69 6.03 -1.83 9.44
N ALA A 70 5.28 -0.78 9.79
CA ALA A 70 4.60 -0.69 11.08
C ALA A 70 3.31 -1.54 11.14
N HIS A 71 2.67 -1.82 10.01
CA HIS A 71 1.37 -2.51 9.96
C HIS A 71 1.49 -4.01 9.63
N TRP A 72 2.05 -4.35 8.47
CA TRP A 72 1.94 -5.69 7.89
C TRP A 72 2.63 -6.82 8.67
N PRO A 73 3.71 -6.61 9.45
CA PRO A 73 4.25 -7.64 10.34
C PRO A 73 3.29 -8.12 11.43
N HIS A 74 2.19 -7.40 11.68
CA HIS A 74 1.20 -7.73 12.70
C HIS A 74 -0.07 -8.38 12.14
N VAL A 75 -0.28 -8.38 10.82
CA VAL A 75 -1.47 -8.97 10.16
C VAL A 75 -1.25 -10.46 9.88
N ASP A 76 -2.14 -11.35 10.34
CA ASP A 76 -2.02 -12.80 10.10
C ASP A 76 -1.95 -13.09 8.59
N PRO A 77 -0.86 -13.70 8.09
CA PRO A 77 -0.74 -13.99 6.66
C PRO A 77 -1.61 -15.18 6.20
N THR A 78 -2.22 -15.92 7.11
CA THR A 78 -2.98 -17.13 6.79
C THR A 78 -4.20 -16.78 5.93
N GLY A 79 -4.18 -17.17 4.66
CA GLY A 79 -5.26 -16.90 3.72
C GLY A 79 -5.27 -15.48 3.14
N ASP A 80 -4.33 -14.61 3.51
CA ASP A 80 -4.20 -13.23 3.01
C ASP A 80 -2.94 -13.08 2.12
N PRO A 81 -3.09 -13.03 0.78
CA PRO A 81 -1.97 -12.87 -0.14
C PRO A 81 -1.23 -11.54 0.02
N VAL A 82 -1.95 -10.48 0.40
CA VAL A 82 -1.36 -9.15 0.62
C VAL A 82 -0.45 -9.19 1.83
N ALA A 83 -0.93 -9.73 2.95
CA ALA A 83 -0.13 -9.87 4.17
C ALA A 83 1.09 -10.79 3.98
N GLN A 84 0.92 -11.92 3.28
CA GLN A 84 2.04 -12.83 2.94
C GLN A 84 3.14 -12.10 2.16
N ARG A 85 2.73 -11.20 1.27
CA ARG A 85 3.60 -10.51 0.34
C ARG A 85 4.26 -9.29 0.97
N CYS A 86 3.53 -8.49 1.74
CA CYS A 86 4.05 -7.32 2.46
C CYS A 86 5.01 -7.68 3.60
N ARG A 87 4.87 -8.86 4.22
CA ARG A 87 5.83 -9.36 5.24
C ARG A 87 7.21 -9.68 4.67
N ARG A 88 7.34 -9.93 3.37
CA ARG A 88 8.64 -10.16 2.72
C ARG A 88 9.34 -8.81 2.55
N ARG A 89 10.47 -8.66 3.26
CA ARG A 89 11.29 -7.43 3.40
C ARG A 89 11.14 -6.46 2.20
N PRO A 90 10.31 -5.41 2.31
CA PRO A 90 10.28 -4.37 1.30
C PRO A 90 11.62 -3.64 1.30
N SER A 91 12.15 -3.31 0.12
CA SER A 91 13.38 -2.53 0.00
C SER A 91 13.03 -1.06 -0.18
N THR A 92 13.59 -0.19 0.66
CA THR A 92 13.54 1.27 0.44
C THR A 92 14.50 1.66 -0.68
N TRP A 93 14.14 2.67 -1.48
CA TRP A 93 15.09 3.29 -2.40
C TRP A 93 16.33 3.82 -1.64
N PRO A 94 17.58 3.44 -2.00
CA PRO A 94 18.77 4.02 -1.41
C PRO A 94 18.89 5.50 -1.79
N ARG A 95 19.23 6.38 -0.84
CA ARG A 95 19.45 7.79 -1.15
C ARG A 95 20.58 7.90 -2.18
N GLY A 96 20.28 8.45 -3.36
CA GLY A 96 21.30 9.16 -4.12
C GLY A 96 21.82 10.30 -3.23
N ARG A 97 23.14 10.35 -3.06
CA ARG A 97 23.80 11.58 -2.60
C ARG A 97 23.72 12.62 -3.71
#